data_AF-A0A7J6LDL4-F1
#
_entry.id   AF-A0A7J6LDL4-F1
#
_cell.length_a   1.000
_cell.length_b   1.000
_cell.length_c   1.000
_cell.angle_alpha   90.00
_cell.angle_beta   90.00
_cell.angle_gamma   90.00
#
_symmetry.space_group_name_H-M   'P 1'
#
loop_
_entity.id
_entity.type
_entity.pdbx_description
1 polymer ?
#
loop_
_entity_poly.entity_id
_entity_poly.type
_entity_poly.pdbx_seq_one_letter_code
_entity_poly.pdbx_strand_id
1 'polypeptide(L)'
;MGDICNGSQIALKYLSEKVTDDDLNALNQRLEDSFYEHLSEAVTEYRPAWEIEWPDVVAELDQLIIIMGATRGGTIRPGQQLVMHTEEAAQMNLSNPKKWSKAAGLLRSGGLVNADVRIRCKQKFWIPAEEEKPEKFEPTTHIFRIEMDLIPHSEAMSDYRPTSSMNRDMSCGVSYEPTQWKIVDINDVFGGNPPMKFDEKSPEIDEEHWKGDTFHTGFPSKK
;
A
#
# COMPACT_ATOMS: atom_id res chain seq x y z
N MET A 1 5.17 8.29 -11.46
CA MET A 1 4.75 6.92 -11.84
C MET A 1 5.95 6.00 -12.05
N GLY A 2 6.98 6.40 -12.82
CA GLY A 2 8.18 5.56 -13.04
C GLY A 2 8.90 5.09 -11.77
N ASP A 3 8.90 5.91 -10.71
CA ASP A 3 9.61 5.58 -9.46
C ASP A 3 8.95 4.44 -8.66
N ILE A 4 7.61 4.35 -8.67
CA ILE A 4 6.88 3.27 -7.99
C ILE A 4 7.14 1.94 -8.69
N CYS A 5 7.00 1.90 -10.01
CA CYS A 5 7.22 0.67 -10.78
C CYS A 5 8.68 0.19 -10.67
N ASN A 6 9.65 1.10 -10.74
CA ASN A 6 11.06 0.76 -10.53
C ASN A 6 11.31 0.26 -9.09
N GLY A 7 10.72 0.93 -8.09
CA GLY A 7 10.75 0.50 -6.70
C GLY A 7 10.20 -0.92 -6.50
N SER A 8 9.10 -1.26 -7.16
CA SER A 8 8.51 -2.60 -7.11
C SER A 8 9.38 -3.67 -7.76
N GLN A 9 10.11 -3.36 -8.85
CA GLN A 9 11.08 -4.29 -9.43
C GLN A 9 12.25 -4.57 -8.47
N ILE A 10 12.77 -3.51 -7.82
CA ILE A 10 13.81 -3.65 -6.80
C ILE A 10 13.28 -4.46 -5.61
N ALA A 11 12.03 -4.24 -5.22
CA ALA A 11 11.38 -4.95 -4.13
C ALA A 11 11.20 -6.45 -4.45
N LEU A 12 10.81 -6.81 -5.68
CA LEU A 12 10.77 -8.21 -6.13
C LEU A 12 12.14 -8.86 -6.07
N LYS A 13 13.17 -8.16 -6.57
CA LYS A 13 14.56 -8.65 -6.51
C LYS A 13 14.96 -8.93 -5.06
N TYR A 14 14.80 -7.93 -4.19
CA TYR A 14 15.13 -8.03 -2.77
C TYR A 14 14.37 -9.19 -2.11
N LEU A 15 13.08 -9.33 -2.36
CA LEU A 15 12.27 -10.40 -1.80
C LEU A 15 12.77 -11.77 -2.24
N SER A 16 13.02 -11.97 -3.55
CA SER A 16 13.51 -13.25 -4.08
C SER A 16 14.87 -13.67 -3.50
N GLU A 17 15.79 -12.72 -3.35
CA GLU A 17 17.10 -12.95 -2.74
C GLU A 17 16.96 -13.30 -1.26
N LYS A 18 16.17 -12.53 -0.49
CA LYS A 18 16.05 -12.69 0.96
C LYS A 18 15.23 -13.89 1.39
N VAL A 19 14.25 -14.30 0.59
CA VAL A 19 13.56 -15.57 0.75
C VAL A 19 14.52 -16.75 0.53
N THR A 20 15.34 -16.69 -0.53
CA THR A 20 16.31 -17.75 -0.85
C THR A 20 17.44 -17.85 0.19
N ASP A 21 17.88 -16.71 0.72
CA ASP A 21 18.95 -16.60 1.72
C ASP A 21 18.48 -16.88 3.16
N ASP A 22 17.17 -17.07 3.39
CA ASP A 22 16.57 -17.21 4.74
C ASP A 22 16.89 -16.00 5.67
N ASP A 23 16.94 -14.79 5.10
CA ASP A 23 17.28 -13.55 5.80
C ASP A 23 16.02 -12.85 6.33
N LEU A 24 15.40 -13.44 7.35
CA LEU A 24 14.14 -12.99 7.94
C LEU A 24 14.22 -11.57 8.52
N ASN A 25 15.38 -11.17 9.06
CA ASN A 25 15.57 -9.83 9.61
C ASN A 25 15.46 -8.74 8.54
N ALA A 26 16.00 -9.01 7.35
CA ALA A 26 15.88 -8.13 6.20
C ALA A 26 14.43 -8.02 5.72
N LEU A 27 13.70 -9.14 5.68
CA LEU A 27 12.28 -9.17 5.30
C LEU A 27 11.41 -8.34 6.25
N ASN A 28 11.60 -8.48 7.56
CA ASN A 28 10.83 -7.75 8.59
C ASN A 28 10.87 -6.22 8.40
N GLN A 29 11.98 -5.68 7.88
CA GLN A 29 12.11 -4.23 7.67
C GLN A 29 11.30 -3.70 6.49
N ARG A 30 10.90 -4.55 5.55
CA ARG A 30 10.29 -4.15 4.27
C ARG A 30 8.86 -4.64 4.07
N LEU A 31 8.45 -5.62 4.87
CA LEU A 31 7.11 -6.16 4.85
C LEU A 31 6.26 -5.53 5.95
N GLU A 32 4.96 -5.58 5.75
CA GLU A 32 4.00 -5.34 6.81
C GLU A 32 3.99 -6.51 7.79
N ASP A 33 3.79 -6.19 9.08
CA ASP A 33 4.07 -7.12 10.18
C ASP A 33 3.25 -8.42 10.07
N SER A 34 1.96 -8.34 9.72
CA SER A 34 1.12 -9.53 9.56
C SER A 34 1.51 -10.36 8.34
N PHE A 35 1.92 -9.72 7.24
CA PHE A 35 2.42 -10.42 6.08
C PHE A 35 3.77 -11.09 6.37
N TYR A 36 4.65 -10.39 7.10
CA TYR A 36 5.93 -10.90 7.54
C TYR A 36 5.78 -12.16 8.39
N GLU A 37 4.87 -12.16 9.38
CA GLU A 37 4.64 -13.32 10.24
C GLU A 37 4.38 -14.59 9.41
N HIS A 38 3.40 -14.55 8.52
CA HIS A 38 3.04 -15.69 7.67
C HIS A 38 4.15 -16.08 6.69
N LEU A 39 4.79 -15.11 6.04
CA LEU A 39 5.88 -15.40 5.10
C LEU A 39 7.08 -16.01 5.82
N SER A 40 7.42 -15.51 7.01
CA SER A 40 8.57 -15.99 7.79
C SER A 40 8.39 -17.43 8.25
N GLU A 41 7.17 -17.82 8.63
CA GLU A 41 6.81 -19.20 8.94
C GLU A 41 7.04 -20.10 7.73
N ALA A 42 6.51 -19.72 6.56
CA ALA A 42 6.68 -20.49 5.33
C ALA A 42 8.16 -20.58 4.87
N VAL A 43 8.92 -19.49 4.97
CA VAL A 43 10.35 -19.50 4.61
C VAL A 43 11.13 -20.41 5.56
N THR A 44 10.83 -20.38 6.86
CA THR A 44 11.49 -21.22 7.86
C THR A 44 11.17 -22.70 7.66
N GLU A 45 9.90 -23.02 7.38
CA GLU A 45 9.40 -24.39 7.22
C GLU A 45 9.91 -25.02 5.92
N TYR A 46 9.70 -24.34 4.79
CA TYR A 46 9.94 -24.92 3.47
C TYR A 46 11.30 -24.57 2.88
N ARG A 47 11.95 -23.49 3.34
CA ARG A 47 13.24 -22.98 2.81
C ARG A 47 13.25 -22.90 1.28
N PRO A 48 12.27 -22.18 0.68
CA PRO A 48 12.13 -22.16 -0.76
C PRO A 48 13.31 -21.45 -1.41
N ALA A 49 13.63 -21.86 -2.63
CA ALA A 49 14.59 -21.16 -3.47
C ALA A 49 13.84 -20.46 -4.61
N TRP A 50 14.22 -19.21 -4.87
CA TRP A 50 13.53 -18.34 -5.81
C TRP A 50 14.53 -17.58 -6.70
N GLU A 51 14.51 -17.89 -8.00
CA GLU A 51 15.33 -17.20 -9.01
C GLU A 51 14.45 -16.47 -10.01
N ILE A 52 14.82 -15.22 -10.32
CA ILE A 52 14.16 -14.39 -11.33
C ILE A 52 15.09 -14.18 -12.52
N GLU A 53 14.56 -14.32 -13.74
CA GLU A 53 15.29 -13.97 -14.97
C GLU A 53 15.26 -12.45 -15.19
N TRP A 54 16.41 -11.81 -15.01
CA TRP A 54 16.65 -10.42 -15.38
C TRP A 54 17.28 -10.39 -16.80
N PRO A 55 16.89 -9.48 -17.72
CA PRO A 55 16.26 -8.17 -17.55
C PRO A 55 14.76 -8.09 -17.89
N ASP A 56 14.09 -9.23 -18.13
CA ASP A 56 12.72 -9.31 -18.68
C ASP A 56 11.60 -8.90 -17.68
N VAL A 57 11.94 -8.26 -16.57
CA VAL A 57 10.98 -7.85 -15.54
C VAL A 57 10.33 -6.53 -15.94
N VAL A 58 9.01 -6.55 -16.08
CA VAL A 58 8.18 -5.38 -16.43
C VAL A 58 7.21 -5.11 -15.29
N ALA A 59 7.18 -3.87 -14.80
CA ALA A 59 6.26 -3.45 -13.75
C ALA A 59 5.33 -2.35 -14.26
N GLU A 60 4.04 -2.50 -13.98
CA GLU A 60 2.99 -1.58 -14.39
C GLU A 60 2.12 -1.25 -13.17
N LEU A 61 1.89 0.04 -12.95
CA LEU A 61 0.97 0.50 -11.91
C LEU A 61 -0.46 0.19 -12.36
N ASP A 62 -1.15 -0.68 -11.62
CA ASP A 62 -2.56 -1.00 -11.88
C ASP A 62 -3.47 0.01 -11.20
N GLN A 63 -3.19 0.31 -9.92
CA GLN A 63 -4.05 1.16 -9.11
C GLN A 63 -3.21 1.97 -8.12
N LEU A 64 -3.64 3.20 -7.86
CA LEU A 64 -3.08 4.08 -6.85
C LEU A 64 -4.21 4.86 -6.17
N ILE A 65 -4.40 4.57 -4.89
CA ILE A 65 -5.44 5.15 -4.03
C ILE A 65 -4.78 5.97 -2.92
N ILE A 66 -5.41 7.09 -2.59
CA ILE A 66 -5.08 7.85 -1.39
C ILE A 66 -6.32 7.83 -0.48
N ILE A 67 -6.14 7.41 0.77
CA ILE A 67 -7.18 7.38 1.79
C ILE A 67 -6.83 8.42 2.84
N MET A 68 -7.53 9.55 2.85
CA MET A 68 -7.33 10.60 3.85
C MET A 68 -8.09 10.29 5.13
N GLY A 69 -7.47 10.61 6.26
CA GLY A 69 -7.94 10.27 7.60
C GLY A 69 -7.81 8.78 7.93
N ALA A 70 -6.91 8.09 7.25
CA ALA A 70 -6.58 6.69 7.48
C ALA A 70 -5.08 6.53 7.73
N THR A 71 -4.75 5.56 8.58
CA THR A 71 -3.41 5.02 8.78
C THR A 71 -3.51 3.51 8.93
N ARG A 72 -2.48 2.77 8.56
CA ARG A 72 -2.43 1.31 8.74
C ARG A 72 -2.74 0.93 10.20
N GLY A 73 -3.60 -0.07 10.41
CA GLY A 73 -4.01 -0.55 11.74
C GLY A 73 -4.99 0.37 12.48
N GLY A 74 -5.38 1.49 11.88
CA GLY A 74 -6.42 2.38 12.39
C GLY A 74 -7.81 1.74 12.38
N THR A 75 -8.75 2.39 13.08
CA THR A 75 -10.16 2.00 13.09
C THR A 75 -10.96 2.87 12.14
N ILE A 76 -11.76 2.26 11.26
CA ILE A 76 -12.66 2.98 10.37
C ILE A 76 -13.85 3.51 11.17
N ARG A 77 -14.15 4.80 11.01
CA ARG A 77 -15.39 5.43 11.50
C ARG A 77 -16.18 6.01 10.32
N PRO A 78 -17.49 5.71 10.19
CA PRO A 78 -18.30 6.24 9.11
C PRO A 78 -18.23 7.77 9.00
N GLY A 79 -18.05 8.29 7.78
CA GLY A 79 -17.98 9.73 7.51
C GLY A 79 -16.67 10.42 7.92
N GLN A 80 -15.67 9.67 8.38
CA GLN A 80 -14.36 10.21 8.79
C GLN A 80 -13.21 9.84 7.84
N GLN A 81 -13.52 9.48 6.60
CA GLN A 81 -12.51 9.11 5.61
C GLN A 81 -12.89 9.64 4.24
N LEU A 82 -11.88 9.93 3.43
CA LEU A 82 -12.03 10.27 2.02
C LEU A 82 -11.11 9.38 1.21
N VAL A 83 -11.68 8.50 0.40
CA VAL A 83 -10.97 7.67 -0.57
C VAL A 83 -10.93 8.41 -1.89
N MET A 84 -9.75 8.49 -2.51
CA MET A 84 -9.56 9.11 -3.81
C MET A 84 -8.74 8.20 -4.71
N HIS A 85 -9.27 7.86 -5.88
CA HIS A 85 -8.47 7.27 -6.95
C HIS A 85 -7.66 8.40 -7.61
N THR A 86 -6.40 8.15 -7.97
CA THR A 86 -5.51 9.22 -8.45
C THR A 86 -5.95 9.87 -9.76
N GLU A 87 -6.69 9.16 -10.62
CA GLU A 87 -7.33 9.73 -11.81
C GLU A 87 -8.40 10.77 -11.44
N GLU A 88 -9.14 10.51 -10.36
CA GLU A 88 -10.14 11.43 -9.81
C GLU A 88 -9.47 12.59 -9.06
N ALA A 89 -8.41 12.31 -8.30
CA ALA A 89 -7.63 13.33 -7.59
C ALA A 89 -7.03 14.38 -8.53
N ALA A 90 -6.58 13.96 -9.73
CA ALA A 90 -6.08 14.87 -10.77
C ALA A 90 -7.17 15.78 -11.35
N GLN A 91 -8.43 15.32 -11.36
CA GLN A 91 -9.59 16.10 -11.81
C GLN A 91 -10.20 16.95 -10.68
N MET A 92 -9.93 16.59 -9.42
CA MET A 92 -10.37 17.35 -8.27
C MET A 92 -9.62 18.69 -8.24
N ASN A 93 -10.37 19.77 -8.44
CA ASN A 93 -9.85 21.12 -8.33
C ASN A 93 -9.57 21.45 -6.85
N LEU A 94 -8.40 21.00 -6.36
CA LEU A 94 -7.89 21.17 -5.00
C LEU A 94 -7.82 22.64 -4.56
N SER A 95 -7.93 23.57 -5.51
CA SER A 95 -7.90 25.02 -5.30
C SER A 95 -9.14 25.63 -4.65
N ASN A 96 -10.22 24.87 -4.40
CA ASN A 96 -11.46 25.41 -3.80
C ASN A 96 -11.63 25.05 -2.29
N PRO A 97 -11.01 25.81 -1.37
CA PRO A 97 -11.00 25.52 0.07
C PRO A 97 -12.38 25.47 0.75
N LYS A 98 -13.43 26.06 0.14
CA LYS A 98 -14.81 25.97 0.68
C LYS A 98 -15.40 24.56 0.61
N LYS A 99 -14.98 23.74 -0.37
CA LYS A 99 -15.37 22.32 -0.46
C LYS A 99 -14.68 21.46 0.61
N TRP A 100 -13.55 21.92 1.14
CA TRP A 100 -12.70 21.16 2.04
C TRP A 100 -12.86 21.55 3.52
N SER A 101 -13.73 22.48 3.88
CA SER A 101 -13.91 22.90 5.28
C SER A 101 -14.37 21.76 6.21
N LYS A 102 -15.14 20.79 5.68
CA LYS A 102 -15.50 19.55 6.38
C LYS A 102 -14.40 18.48 6.33
N ALA A 103 -13.58 18.50 5.28
CA ALA A 103 -12.44 17.59 5.10
C ALA A 103 -11.16 18.06 5.80
N ALA A 104 -11.10 19.31 6.28
CA ALA A 104 -9.94 19.89 6.95
C ALA A 104 -9.54 19.13 8.23
N GLY A 105 -10.51 18.48 8.90
CA GLY A 105 -10.23 17.54 9.98
C GLY A 105 -9.55 16.26 9.50
N LEU A 106 -9.94 15.75 8.34
CA LEU A 106 -9.38 14.53 7.71
C LEU A 106 -7.96 14.75 7.19
N LEU A 107 -7.70 15.94 6.64
CA LEU A 107 -6.35 16.31 6.22
C LEU A 107 -5.37 16.31 7.42
N ARG A 108 -5.84 16.66 8.61
CA ARG A 108 -5.00 16.69 9.83
C ARG A 108 -4.83 15.33 10.50
N SER A 109 -5.60 14.31 10.13
CA SER A 109 -5.48 12.96 10.70
C SER A 109 -4.53 12.04 9.94
N GLY A 110 -3.90 12.56 8.87
CA GLY A 110 -2.96 11.80 8.04
C GLY A 110 -3.63 11.16 6.85
N GLY A 111 -2.89 10.31 6.15
CA GLY A 111 -3.43 9.55 5.05
C GLY A 111 -2.65 8.27 4.81
N LEU A 112 -3.23 7.38 4.02
CA LEU A 112 -2.61 6.15 3.56
C LEU A 112 -2.57 6.17 2.05
N VAL A 113 -1.40 5.93 1.47
CA VAL A 113 -1.25 5.68 0.04
C VAL A 113 -1.16 4.18 -0.16
N ASN A 114 -2.01 3.64 -1.02
CA ASN A 114 -2.00 2.23 -1.41
C ASN A 114 -1.80 2.16 -2.94
N ALA A 115 -0.90 1.29 -3.38
CA ALA A 115 -0.66 1.05 -4.79
C ALA A 115 -0.61 -0.45 -5.09
N ASP A 116 -1.32 -0.85 -6.15
CA ASP A 116 -1.21 -2.18 -6.72
C ASP A 116 -0.33 -2.09 -7.97
N VAL A 117 0.73 -2.89 -7.99
CA VAL A 117 1.70 -2.94 -9.09
C VAL A 117 1.76 -4.35 -9.64
N ARG A 118 1.43 -4.49 -10.92
CA ARG A 118 1.57 -5.74 -11.65
C ARG A 118 3.01 -5.90 -12.14
N ILE A 119 3.67 -6.97 -11.73
CA ILE A 119 5.04 -7.29 -12.13
C ILE A 119 5.02 -8.57 -12.95
N ARG A 120 5.38 -8.47 -14.22
CA ARG A 120 5.54 -9.60 -15.14
C ARG A 120 7.01 -9.97 -15.20
N CYS A 121 7.34 -11.24 -14.99
CA CYS A 121 8.70 -11.76 -15.02
C CYS A 121 8.70 -13.21 -15.49
N LYS A 122 9.89 -13.81 -15.57
CA LYS A 122 10.01 -15.27 -15.60
C LYS A 122 10.83 -15.71 -14.40
N GLN A 123 10.46 -16.85 -13.81
CA GLN A 123 11.03 -17.28 -12.54
C GLN A 123 11.22 -18.79 -12.46
N LYS A 124 12.07 -19.21 -11.53
CA LYS A 124 12.13 -20.58 -11.00
C LYS A 124 11.83 -20.48 -9.52
N PHE A 125 10.87 -21.25 -9.06
CA PHE A 125 10.54 -21.37 -7.66
C PHE A 125 10.45 -22.86 -7.35
N TRP A 126 11.10 -23.31 -6.28
CA TRP A 126 11.05 -24.71 -5.84
C TRP A 126 11.38 -24.82 -4.37
N ILE A 127 10.98 -25.95 -3.78
CA ILE A 127 11.33 -26.34 -2.41
C ILE A 127 12.45 -27.37 -2.51
N PRO A 128 13.72 -27.05 -2.21
CA PRO A 128 14.85 -27.96 -2.42
C PRO A 128 14.74 -29.30 -1.69
N ALA A 129 13.98 -29.34 -0.59
CA ALA A 129 13.74 -30.56 0.18
C ALA A 129 12.72 -31.50 -0.49
N GLU A 130 11.87 -30.98 -1.38
CA GLU A 130 10.74 -31.70 -1.97
C GLU A 130 10.91 -31.93 -3.47
N GLU A 131 11.57 -30.99 -4.16
CA GLU A 131 11.60 -30.92 -5.62
C GLU A 131 13.01 -30.62 -6.15
N GLU A 132 13.32 -31.14 -7.33
CA GLU A 132 14.51 -30.74 -8.08
C GLU A 132 14.35 -29.33 -8.66
N LYS A 133 15.47 -28.61 -8.79
CA LYS A 133 15.48 -27.27 -9.37
C LYS A 133 14.91 -27.31 -10.81
N PRO A 134 13.90 -26.47 -11.13
CA PRO A 134 13.35 -26.39 -12.48
C PRO A 134 14.42 -26.05 -13.53
N GLU A 135 14.38 -26.74 -14.67
CA GLU A 135 15.32 -26.49 -15.77
C GLU A 135 15.05 -25.15 -16.47
N LYS A 136 13.78 -24.74 -16.55
CA LYS A 136 13.32 -23.56 -17.31
C LYS A 136 12.72 -22.51 -16.40
N PHE A 137 12.84 -21.25 -16.82
CA PHE A 137 12.14 -20.14 -16.20
C PHE A 137 10.70 -20.10 -16.74
N GLU A 138 9.73 -20.03 -15.83
CA GLU A 138 8.30 -19.98 -16.15
C GLU A 138 7.80 -18.53 -16.12
N PRO A 139 7.07 -18.06 -17.16
CA PRO A 139 6.43 -16.75 -17.13
C PRO A 139 5.45 -16.66 -15.96
N THR A 140 5.62 -15.65 -15.11
CA THR A 140 4.76 -15.39 -13.96
C THR A 140 4.37 -13.92 -13.91
N THR A 141 3.17 -13.65 -13.38
CA THR A 141 2.72 -12.32 -13.03
C THR A 141 2.48 -12.25 -11.53
N HIS A 142 3.12 -11.30 -10.86
CA HIS A 142 2.86 -10.96 -9.47
C HIS A 142 2.07 -9.67 -9.38
N ILE A 143 1.26 -9.53 -8.34
CA ILE A 143 0.60 -8.27 -7.98
C ILE A 143 1.12 -7.89 -6.61
N PHE A 144 1.89 -6.82 -6.54
CA PHE A 144 2.41 -6.28 -5.29
C PHE A 144 1.46 -5.20 -4.82
N ARG A 145 0.89 -5.38 -3.65
CA ARG A 145 0.24 -4.29 -2.92
C ARG A 145 1.25 -3.66 -2.00
N ILE A 146 1.49 -2.38 -2.19
CA ILE A 146 2.42 -1.60 -1.37
C ILE A 146 1.70 -0.43 -0.72
N GLU A 147 2.10 -0.09 0.51
CA GLU A 147 1.50 0.98 1.27
C GLU A 147 2.55 1.91 1.88
N MET A 148 2.13 3.14 2.12
CA MET A 148 2.90 4.18 2.77
C MET A 148 1.96 5.11 3.53
N ASP A 149 2.28 5.39 4.79
CA ASP A 149 1.55 6.38 5.59
C ASP A 149 2.04 7.79 5.24
N LEU A 150 1.10 8.74 5.29
CA LEU A 150 1.31 10.18 5.17
C LEU A 150 1.09 10.79 6.54
N ILE A 151 2.19 11.16 7.21
CA ILE A 151 2.14 11.77 8.53
C ILE A 151 1.92 13.28 8.35
N PRO A 152 0.83 13.86 8.90
CA PRO A 152 0.54 15.27 8.73
C PRO A 152 1.48 16.12 9.59
N HIS A 153 2.10 17.12 8.97
CA HIS A 153 2.79 18.20 9.67
C HIS A 153 1.86 19.39 9.84
N SER A 154 1.73 19.84 11.08
CA SER A 154 1.04 21.10 11.38
C SER A 154 2.02 22.26 11.25
N GLU A 155 2.05 22.94 10.10
CA GLU A 155 2.80 24.20 9.95
C GLU A 155 2.32 25.29 10.92
N ALA A 156 1.11 25.15 11.49
CA ALA A 156 0.49 26.11 12.41
C ALA A 156 1.28 26.39 13.70
N MET A 157 2.31 25.60 14.03
CA MET A 157 3.19 25.85 15.19
C MET A 157 4.58 26.35 14.78
N SER A 158 4.98 26.21 13.51
CA SER A 158 6.30 26.69 13.05
C SER A 158 6.35 28.21 12.84
N ASP A 159 5.20 28.83 12.51
CA ASP A 159 5.06 30.27 12.29
C ASP A 159 4.18 30.98 13.35
N TYR A 160 3.98 30.37 14.53
CA TYR A 160 3.20 31.01 15.60
C TYR A 160 3.94 32.23 16.16
N ARG A 161 3.76 33.39 15.52
CA ARG A 161 4.01 34.71 16.11
C ARG A 161 2.71 35.18 16.73
N PRO A 162 2.62 35.32 18.06
CA PRO A 162 1.44 35.89 18.69
C PRO A 162 1.33 37.37 18.25
N THR A 163 0.54 37.64 17.21
CA THR A 163 0.23 38.99 16.77
C THR A 163 -1.28 39.18 16.80
N SER A 164 -1.68 40.35 17.31
CA SER A 164 -3.01 40.68 17.80
C SER A 164 -4.08 40.92 16.73
N SER A 165 -3.89 40.45 15.51
CA SER A 165 -4.83 40.65 14.41
C SER A 165 -5.17 39.32 13.73
N MET A 166 -6.33 38.76 14.09
CA MET A 166 -6.97 37.66 13.38
C MET A 166 -7.39 38.11 11.97
N ASN A 167 -6.48 37.99 11.00
CA ASN A 167 -6.87 37.78 9.61
C ASN A 167 -6.74 36.28 9.33
N ARG A 168 -7.89 35.60 9.34
CA ARG A 168 -8.01 34.16 9.04
C ARG A 168 -7.90 33.94 7.52
N ASP A 169 -6.69 33.99 6.99
CA ASP A 169 -6.38 33.18 5.82
C ASP A 169 -6.24 31.73 6.28
N MET A 170 -7.36 30.99 6.26
CA MET A 170 -7.36 29.55 6.50
C MET A 170 -7.00 28.79 5.23
N SER A 171 -5.85 29.08 4.63
CA SER A 171 -5.18 28.05 3.84
C SER A 171 -4.81 26.95 4.82
N CYS A 172 -5.45 25.79 4.72
CA CYS A 172 -5.06 24.62 5.51
C CYS A 172 -3.71 24.14 4.97
N GLY A 173 -2.62 24.80 5.39
CA GLY A 173 -1.24 24.41 5.13
C GLY A 173 -0.92 23.16 5.94
N VAL A 174 -1.43 22.03 5.48
CA VAL A 174 -1.05 20.71 5.97
C VAL A 174 -0.08 20.14 4.94
N SER A 175 1.18 20.08 5.31
CA SER A 175 2.18 19.31 4.59
C SER A 175 2.21 17.88 5.14
N TYR A 176 2.67 16.92 4.35
CA TYR A 176 2.77 15.52 4.76
C TYR A 176 4.20 15.03 4.62
N GLU A 177 4.66 14.28 5.60
CA GLU A 177 5.89 13.50 5.51
C GLU A 177 5.54 12.05 5.16
N PRO A 178 5.97 11.55 4.00
CA PRO A 178 5.78 10.16 3.63
C PRO A 178 6.67 9.24 4.48
N THR A 179 6.11 8.12 4.96
CA THR A 179 6.90 7.06 5.57
C THR A 179 7.59 6.20 4.50
N GLN A 180 8.27 5.12 4.90
CA GLN A 180 8.81 4.16 3.94
C GLN A 180 7.71 3.29 3.37
N TRP A 181 7.80 2.97 2.07
CA TRP A 181 6.94 1.97 1.45
C TRP A 181 7.18 0.59 2.06
N LYS A 182 6.09 -0.11 2.38
CA LYS A 182 6.07 -1.52 2.78
C LYS A 182 5.29 -2.34 1.77
N ILE A 183 5.71 -3.58 1.54
CA ILE A 183 4.88 -4.57 0.85
C ILE A 183 3.87 -5.11 1.87
N VAL A 184 2.59 -5.00 1.55
CA VAL A 184 1.51 -5.43 2.45
C VAL A 184 0.83 -6.70 1.98
N ASP A 185 0.84 -6.99 0.68
CA ASP A 185 0.30 -8.22 0.13
C ASP A 185 0.95 -8.54 -1.21
N ILE A 186 0.98 -9.82 -1.57
CA ILE A 186 1.43 -10.31 -2.87
C ILE A 186 0.40 -11.30 -3.37
N ASN A 187 -0.08 -11.10 -4.60
CA ASN A 187 -1.04 -12.00 -5.26
C ASN A 187 -2.34 -12.21 -4.49
N ASP A 188 -2.77 -11.21 -3.71
CA ASP A 188 -4.04 -11.23 -2.97
C ASP A 188 -4.13 -12.39 -1.94
N VAL A 189 -2.99 -12.85 -1.40
CA VAL A 189 -2.94 -13.98 -0.46
C VAL A 189 -3.76 -13.71 0.79
N PHE A 190 -3.84 -12.45 1.23
CA PHE A 190 -4.62 -12.03 2.40
C PHE A 190 -5.93 -11.33 2.02
N GLY A 191 -6.46 -11.58 0.82
CA GLY A 191 -7.65 -10.88 0.31
C GLY A 191 -7.44 -9.36 0.25
N GLY A 192 -6.20 -8.95 -0.05
CA GLY A 192 -5.82 -7.56 -0.24
C GLY A 192 -5.33 -6.88 1.03
N ASN A 193 -5.22 -7.64 2.13
CA ASN A 193 -4.73 -7.22 3.43
C ASN A 193 -5.29 -5.85 3.86
N PRO A 194 -6.59 -5.78 4.22
CA PRO A 194 -7.31 -4.53 4.41
C PRO A 194 -6.57 -3.62 5.40
N PRO A 195 -6.33 -2.35 5.05
CA PRO A 195 -5.42 -1.50 5.81
C PRO A 195 -5.92 -1.11 7.19
N MET A 196 -7.23 -1.26 7.45
CA MET A 196 -7.89 -0.80 8.66
C MET A 196 -8.91 -1.83 9.15
N LYS A 197 -9.20 -1.79 10.45
CA LYS A 197 -10.22 -2.64 11.07
C LYS A 197 -11.55 -1.89 11.19
N PHE A 198 -12.65 -2.59 10.98
CA PHE A 198 -13.99 -2.06 11.24
C PHE A 198 -14.24 -1.98 12.74
N ASP A 199 -14.88 -0.89 13.20
CA ASP A 199 -15.44 -0.85 14.54
C ASP A 199 -16.70 -1.73 14.56
N GLU A 200 -16.64 -2.86 15.26
CA GLU A 200 -17.76 -3.81 15.44
C GLU A 200 -19.03 -3.13 16.01
N LYS A 201 -18.91 -1.91 16.56
CA LYS A 201 -20.02 -1.12 17.10
C LYS A 201 -20.70 -0.20 16.08
N SER A 202 -20.25 -0.16 14.83
CA SER A 202 -20.81 0.68 13.76
C SER A 202 -21.50 -0.19 12.68
N PRO A 203 -22.79 -0.51 12.84
CA PRO A 203 -23.49 -1.56 12.08
C PRO A 203 -23.87 -1.19 10.63
N GLU A 204 -23.31 -0.13 10.04
CA GLU A 204 -23.79 0.41 8.76
C GLU A 204 -22.82 0.27 7.58
N ILE A 205 -21.64 -0.35 7.78
CA ILE A 205 -20.72 -0.65 6.67
C ILE A 205 -20.50 -2.16 6.65
N ASP A 206 -21.29 -2.83 5.83
CA ASP A 206 -21.13 -4.25 5.53
C ASP A 206 -19.76 -4.46 4.87
N GLU A 207 -19.06 -5.54 5.22
CA GLU A 207 -17.78 -5.88 4.57
C GLU A 207 -17.90 -5.96 3.04
N GLU A 208 -19.11 -6.25 2.54
CA GLU A 208 -19.46 -6.24 1.12
C GLU A 208 -19.35 -4.85 0.47
N HIS A 209 -19.56 -3.73 1.18
CA HIS A 209 -19.40 -2.39 0.60
C HIS A 209 -17.93 -2.01 0.35
N TRP A 210 -17.00 -2.58 1.12
CA TRP A 210 -15.56 -2.41 0.89
C TRP A 210 -15.01 -3.41 -0.11
N LYS A 211 -15.49 -4.67 -0.05
CA LYS A 211 -15.14 -5.71 -1.03
C LYS A 211 -15.67 -5.35 -2.43
N GLY A 212 -16.89 -4.82 -2.53
CA GLY A 212 -17.71 -4.79 -3.74
C GLY A 212 -17.33 -3.77 -4.82
N ASP A 213 -16.67 -2.65 -4.51
CA ASP A 213 -16.42 -1.61 -5.52
C ASP A 213 -15.09 -0.83 -5.35
N THR A 214 -14.39 -0.92 -4.21
CA THR A 214 -13.23 -0.06 -3.92
C THR A 214 -11.88 -0.80 -3.91
N PHE A 215 -11.90 -2.12 -3.65
CA PHE A 215 -10.72 -2.97 -3.49
C PHE A 215 -10.73 -4.25 -4.34
N HIS A 216 -11.76 -4.44 -5.17
CA HIS A 216 -11.71 -5.47 -6.20
C HIS A 216 -10.55 -5.15 -7.14
N THR A 217 -9.49 -5.96 -7.04
CA THR A 217 -8.62 -6.23 -8.17
C THR A 217 -9.55 -6.49 -9.35
N GLY A 218 -9.44 -5.71 -10.41
CA GLY A 218 -10.32 -5.78 -11.59
C GLY A 218 -10.15 -7.08 -12.38
N PHE A 219 -10.32 -8.24 -11.74
CA PHE A 219 -10.47 -9.52 -12.39
C PHE A 219 -11.96 -9.81 -12.50
N PRO A 220 -12.52 -9.83 -13.71
CA PRO A 220 -13.83 -10.43 -13.89
C PRO A 220 -13.73 -11.88 -13.41
N SER A 221 -14.76 -12.34 -12.68
CA SER A 221 -14.97 -13.77 -12.50
C SER A 221 -14.99 -14.41 -13.89
N LYS A 222 -14.14 -15.42 -14.11
CA LYS A 222 -14.18 -16.21 -15.35
C LYS A 222 -15.61 -16.69 -15.56
N LYS A 223 -16.25 -16.21 -16.62
CA LYS A 223 -17.37 -16.88 -17.27
C LYS A 223 -16.86 -17.46 -18.58
#